data_AF-A0A660QN78-F1
#
_entry.id   AF-A0A660QN78-F1
#
_cell.length_a   1.000
_cell.length_b   1.000
_cell.length_c   1.000
_cell.angle_alpha   90.00
_cell.angle_beta   90.00
_cell.angle_gamma   90.00
#
_symmetry.space_group_name_H-M   'P 1'
#
loop_
_entity.id
_entity.type
_entity.pdbx_description
1 polymer ?
#
loop_
_entity_poly.entity_id
_entity_poly.type
_entity_poly.pdbx_seq_one_letter_code
_entity_poly.pdbx_strand_id
1 'polypeptide(L)'
;MLSELFAAIDVGTTNTKVAVFDEDGSRVCLRQVRCSAVVKNGIHEVNPENWWRAVTKAFLDIDEQIRDRICSMSITGQGPTIVAVNENGSPHGHAITWLDKRKSELSDELKEDNSIDEQEKSVLLKLQWLKEHIGRRVFLLQPSDFLQLKLTGSLVNATFPIEGFLPWRK
;
A
#
# COMPACT_ATOMS: atom_id res chain seq x y z
N MET A 1 29.26 -17.25 13.81
CA MET A 1 28.11 -16.34 13.78
C MET A 1 27.06 -17.02 12.92
N LEU A 2 25.79 -17.10 13.34
CA LEU A 2 24.74 -17.58 12.44
C LEU A 2 24.58 -16.55 11.30
N SER A 3 24.36 -16.98 10.06
CA SER A 3 24.21 -16.04 8.94
C SER A 3 22.97 -15.17 9.13
N GLU A 4 23.08 -13.90 8.76
CA GLU A 4 21.98 -12.94 8.81
C GLU A 4 20.93 -13.28 7.75
N LEU A 5 19.67 -12.96 8.04
CA LEU A 5 18.54 -13.16 7.13
C LEU A 5 17.85 -11.83 6.82
N PHE A 6 17.26 -11.74 5.62
CA PHE A 6 16.59 -10.56 5.12
C PHE A 6 15.15 -10.89 4.78
N ALA A 7 14.19 -10.12 5.30
CA ALA A 7 12.79 -10.28 4.94
C ALA A 7 12.38 -9.33 3.81
N ALA A 8 11.47 -9.78 2.96
CA ALA A 8 10.77 -8.96 1.98
C ALA A 8 9.27 -9.13 2.16
N ILE A 9 8.58 -8.01 2.32
CA ILE A 9 7.12 -7.93 2.41
C ILE A 9 6.58 -7.47 1.06
N ASP A 10 5.66 -8.22 0.47
CA ASP A 10 4.96 -7.83 -0.76
C ASP A 10 3.46 -7.76 -0.50
N VAL A 11 2.90 -6.55 -0.52
CA VAL A 11 1.46 -6.30 -0.43
C VAL A 11 0.83 -6.37 -1.82
N GLY A 12 0.52 -7.59 -2.26
CA GLY A 12 -0.20 -7.82 -3.50
C GLY A 12 -1.70 -7.51 -3.39
N THR A 13 -2.39 -7.58 -4.52
CA THR A 13 -3.85 -7.36 -4.59
C THR A 13 -4.65 -8.42 -3.83
N THR A 14 -4.23 -9.69 -3.92
CA THR A 14 -4.96 -10.83 -3.33
C THR A 14 -4.30 -11.37 -2.06
N ASN A 15 -2.96 -11.34 -2.02
CA ASN A 15 -2.19 -11.91 -0.93
C ASN A 15 -1.08 -10.96 -0.52
N THR A 16 -0.91 -10.81 0.79
CA THR A 16 0.30 -10.27 1.39
C THR A 16 1.29 -11.40 1.60
N LYS A 17 2.53 -11.21 1.18
CA LYS A 17 3.59 -12.22 1.25
C LYS A 17 4.73 -11.71 2.12
N VAL A 18 5.35 -12.63 2.85
CA VAL A 18 6.62 -12.42 3.56
C VAL A 18 7.56 -13.53 3.12
N ALA A 19 8.64 -13.15 2.43
CA ALA A 19 9.71 -14.05 2.05
C ALA A 19 10.96 -13.73 2.87
N VAL A 20 11.73 -14.75 3.25
CA VAL A 20 13.00 -14.60 3.96
C VAL A 20 14.10 -15.17 3.08
N PHE A 21 15.22 -14.45 2.97
CA PHE A 21 16.36 -14.78 2.15
C PHE A 21 17.64 -14.78 2.99
N ASP A 22 18.63 -15.57 2.58
CA ASP A 22 20.00 -15.47 3.10
C ASP A 22 20.83 -14.44 2.31
N GLU A 23 22.09 -14.29 2.71
CA GLU A 23 23.06 -13.34 2.12
C GLU A 23 23.36 -13.61 0.64
N ASP A 24 23.18 -14.86 0.19
CA ASP A 24 23.36 -15.26 -1.22
C ASP A 24 22.09 -15.05 -2.05
N GLY A 25 21.01 -14.54 -1.44
CA GLY A 25 19.72 -14.32 -2.09
C GLY A 25 18.88 -15.59 -2.23
N SER A 26 19.25 -16.69 -1.58
CA SER A 26 18.46 -17.92 -1.59
C SER A 26 17.27 -17.80 -0.64
N ARG A 27 16.08 -18.18 -1.13
CA ARG A 27 14.86 -18.07 -0.34
C ARG A 27 14.78 -19.18 0.71
N VAL A 28 14.93 -18.80 1.97
CA VAL A 28 14.81 -19.68 3.15
C VAL A 28 13.35 -20.09 3.37
N CYS A 29 12.41 -19.14 3.33
CA CYS A 29 10.99 -19.46 3.46
C CYS A 29 10.09 -18.41 2.81
N LEU A 30 8.81 -18.79 2.62
CA LEU A 30 7.74 -17.92 2.17
C LEU A 30 6.48 -18.20 3.00
N ARG A 31 5.82 -17.14 3.44
CA ARG A 31 4.46 -17.17 3.96
C ARG A 31 3.60 -16.20 3.17
N GLN A 32 2.33 -16.57 3.00
CA GLN A 32 1.36 -15.71 2.34
C GLN A 32 0.03 -15.77 3.06
N VAL A 33 -0.60 -14.62 3.21
CA VAL A 33 -1.90 -14.49 3.86
C VAL A 33 -2.81 -13.72 2.92
N ARG A 34 -4.02 -14.28 2.70
CA ARG A 34 -5.01 -13.68 1.82
C ARG A 34 -5.57 -12.40 2.42
N CYS A 35 -5.64 -11.35 1.61
CA CYS A 35 -6.31 -10.10 1.95
C CYS A 35 -7.55 -9.95 1.06
N SER A 36 -8.72 -9.84 1.68
CA SER A 36 -9.98 -9.65 0.96
C SER A 36 -10.25 -8.18 0.72
N ALA A 37 -10.76 -7.87 -0.48
CA ALA A 37 -11.24 -6.56 -0.86
C ALA A 37 -12.78 -6.52 -0.86
N VAL A 38 -13.34 -5.35 -0.61
CA VAL A 38 -14.73 -5.03 -0.87
C VAL A 38 -14.84 -4.61 -2.33
N VAL A 39 -15.64 -5.34 -3.11
CA VAL A 39 -15.85 -5.08 -4.54
C VAL A 39 -17.32 -4.86 -4.81
N LYS A 40 -17.68 -3.67 -5.31
CA LYS A 40 -19.06 -3.30 -5.64
C LYS A 40 -19.12 -2.19 -6.67
N ASN A 41 -19.80 -2.41 -7.80
CA ASN A 41 -20.08 -1.37 -8.80
C ASN A 41 -18.84 -0.55 -9.23
N GLY A 42 -17.71 -1.23 -9.48
CA GLY A 42 -16.45 -0.57 -9.85
C GLY A 42 -15.62 -0.07 -8.66
N ILE A 43 -16.17 -0.04 -7.44
CA ILE A 43 -15.40 0.18 -6.21
C ILE A 43 -14.58 -1.06 -5.91
N HIS A 44 -13.31 -0.86 -5.57
CA HIS A 44 -12.41 -1.89 -5.07
C HIS A 44 -11.60 -1.35 -3.90
N GLU A 45 -11.97 -1.75 -2.69
CA GLU A 45 -11.44 -1.21 -1.44
C GLU A 45 -10.87 -2.28 -0.54
N VAL A 46 -9.83 -1.94 0.23
CA VAL A 46 -9.26 -2.83 1.26
C VAL A 46 -9.14 -2.07 2.56
N ASN A 47 -9.61 -2.64 3.67
CA ASN A 47 -9.26 -2.10 4.99
C ASN A 47 -7.74 -2.23 5.21
N PRO A 48 -6.98 -1.13 5.39
CA PRO A 48 -5.52 -1.19 5.51
C PRO A 48 -5.05 -2.06 6.68
N GLU A 49 -5.82 -2.14 7.75
CA GLU A 49 -5.51 -3.00 8.90
C GLU A 49 -5.57 -4.50 8.54
N ASN A 50 -6.22 -4.90 7.43
CA ASN A 50 -6.09 -6.26 6.90
C ASN A 50 -4.65 -6.57 6.48
N TRP A 51 -3.96 -5.63 5.82
CA TRP A 51 -2.56 -5.84 5.43
C TRP A 51 -1.67 -5.95 6.65
N TRP A 52 -1.88 -5.08 7.66
CA TRP A 52 -1.13 -5.16 8.91
C TRP A 52 -1.30 -6.53 9.58
N ARG A 53 -2.55 -6.97 9.79
CA ARG A 53 -2.84 -8.31 10.33
C ARG A 53 -2.25 -9.44 9.48
N ALA A 54 -2.28 -9.32 8.16
CA ALA A 54 -1.74 -10.32 7.25
C ALA A 54 -0.21 -10.42 7.34
N VAL A 55 0.50 -9.29 7.43
CA VAL A 55 1.94 -9.25 7.68
C VAL A 55 2.26 -9.86 9.03
N THR A 56 1.59 -9.43 10.10
CA THR A 56 1.80 -9.97 11.46
C THR A 56 1.59 -11.48 11.47
N LYS A 57 0.50 -11.98 10.86
CA LYS A 57 0.25 -13.42 10.75
C LYS A 57 1.34 -14.12 9.94
N ALA A 58 1.75 -13.57 8.80
CA ALA A 58 2.78 -14.18 7.97
C ALA A 58 4.11 -14.33 8.71
N PHE A 59 4.53 -13.32 9.50
CA PHE A 59 5.68 -13.45 10.39
C PHE A 59 5.42 -14.46 11.51
N LEU A 60 4.25 -14.45 12.15
CA LEU A 60 3.94 -15.43 13.20
C LEU A 60 4.00 -16.89 12.73
N ASP A 61 3.70 -17.14 11.45
CA ASP A 61 3.75 -18.46 10.82
C ASP A 61 5.19 -18.87 10.38
N ILE A 62 6.19 -17.99 10.51
CA ILE A 62 7.63 -18.30 10.30
C ILE A 62 8.22 -18.85 11.61
N ASP A 63 9.07 -19.87 11.49
CA ASP A 63 9.79 -20.47 12.62
C ASP A 63 10.59 -19.42 13.41
N GLU A 64 10.53 -19.48 14.73
CA GLU A 64 11.15 -18.50 15.63
C GLU A 64 12.66 -18.38 15.39
N GLN A 65 13.37 -19.48 15.16
CA GLN A 65 14.83 -19.47 14.91
C GLN A 65 15.18 -18.76 13.60
N ILE A 66 14.27 -18.76 12.62
CA ILE A 66 14.42 -17.99 11.39
C ILE A 66 14.14 -16.52 11.66
N ARG A 67 13.06 -16.20 12.39
CA ARG A 67 12.67 -14.81 12.67
C ARG A 67 13.72 -14.05 13.46
N ASP A 68 14.31 -14.68 14.47
CA ASP A 68 15.30 -14.07 15.35
C ASP A 68 16.60 -13.69 14.62
N ARG A 69 16.81 -14.25 13.42
CA ARG A 69 17.97 -13.96 12.56
C ARG A 69 17.69 -12.89 11.51
N ILE A 70 16.45 -12.39 11.41
CA ILE A 70 16.09 -11.34 10.44
C ILE A 70 16.71 -10.02 10.90
N CYS A 71 17.74 -9.56 10.21
CA CYS A 71 18.44 -8.31 10.54
C CYS A 71 17.86 -7.08 9.81
N SER A 72 17.12 -7.31 8.72
CA SER A 72 16.55 -6.24 7.90
C SER A 72 15.28 -6.68 7.18
N MET A 73 14.43 -5.71 6.85
CA MET A 73 13.19 -5.91 6.12
C MET A 73 13.02 -4.87 5.02
N SER A 74 12.59 -5.32 3.84
CA SER A 74 12.13 -4.48 2.74
C SER A 74 10.63 -4.63 2.54
N ILE A 75 9.96 -3.58 2.05
CA ILE A 75 8.51 -3.55 1.86
C ILE A 75 8.21 -3.03 0.46
N THR A 76 7.38 -3.76 -0.27
CA THR A 76 6.77 -3.32 -1.52
C THR A 76 5.26 -3.53 -1.46
N GLY A 77 4.52 -2.83 -2.33
CA GLY A 77 3.08 -2.92 -2.36
C GLY A 77 2.48 -2.50 -3.69
N GLN A 78 1.26 -2.97 -3.93
CA GLN A 78 0.48 -2.66 -5.11
C GLN A 78 0.11 -1.17 -5.20
N GLY A 79 0.15 -0.62 -6.40
CA GLY A 79 -0.15 0.77 -6.69
C GLY A 79 -0.60 1.00 -8.13
N PRO A 80 -1.24 2.16 -8.41
CA PRO A 80 -1.42 3.28 -7.50
C PRO A 80 -2.64 3.08 -6.58
N THR A 81 -2.39 2.96 -5.28
CA THR A 81 -3.40 2.75 -4.24
C THR A 81 -3.29 3.87 -3.23
N ILE A 82 -4.43 4.40 -2.78
CA ILE A 82 -4.47 5.51 -1.85
C ILE A 82 -4.97 5.02 -0.50
N VAL A 83 -4.13 5.16 0.51
CA VAL A 83 -4.45 4.97 1.92
C VAL A 83 -4.47 6.35 2.57
N ALA A 84 -5.65 6.86 2.89
CA ALA A 84 -5.77 8.10 3.65
C ALA A 84 -5.59 7.80 5.14
N VAL A 85 -4.72 8.54 5.83
CA VAL A 85 -4.55 8.46 7.29
C VAL A 85 -4.69 9.83 7.93
N ASN A 86 -5.12 9.88 9.18
CA ASN A 86 -5.14 11.12 9.96
C ASN A 86 -3.74 11.45 10.52
N GLU A 87 -3.63 12.57 11.25
CA GLU A 87 -2.40 13.02 11.90
C GLU A 87 -1.82 12.06 12.95
N ASN A 88 -2.64 11.17 13.49
CA ASN A 88 -2.22 10.12 14.41
C ASN A 88 -1.85 8.82 13.68
N GLY A 89 -1.79 8.83 12.34
CA GLY A 89 -1.48 7.66 11.52
C GLY A 89 -2.59 6.62 11.43
N SER A 90 -3.79 6.91 11.91
CA SER A 90 -4.93 5.98 11.83
C SER A 90 -5.61 6.07 10.46
N PRO A 91 -5.97 4.94 9.82
CA PRO A 91 -6.72 4.94 8.57
C PRO A 91 -8.01 5.75 8.63
N HIS A 92 -8.21 6.60 7.63
CA HIS A 92 -9.45 7.30 7.38
C HIS A 92 -10.28 6.51 6.36
N GLY A 93 -10.88 5.40 6.82
CA GLY A 93 -11.65 4.50 5.98
C GLY A 93 -10.80 3.44 5.27
N HIS A 94 -11.35 2.86 4.20
CA HIS A 94 -10.65 1.86 3.40
C HIS A 94 -9.66 2.52 2.42
N ALA A 95 -8.60 1.77 2.08
CA ALA A 95 -7.75 2.11 0.96
C ALA A 95 -8.50 1.93 -0.36
N ILE A 96 -8.37 2.91 -1.25
CA ILE A 96 -8.90 2.85 -2.62
C ILE A 96 -7.82 2.25 -3.51
N THR A 97 -8.03 1.03 -4.01
CA THR A 97 -6.96 0.30 -4.71
C THR A 97 -6.76 0.76 -6.15
N TRP A 98 -5.69 0.27 -6.78
CA TRP A 98 -5.43 0.45 -8.21
C TRP A 98 -6.49 -0.17 -9.13
N LEU A 99 -7.27 -1.15 -8.63
CA LEU A 99 -8.36 -1.79 -9.38
C LEU A 99 -9.67 -1.00 -9.30
N ASP A 100 -9.71 0.04 -8.46
CA ASP A 100 -10.89 0.86 -8.29
C ASP A 100 -11.14 1.71 -9.55
N LYS A 101 -12.36 1.61 -10.06
CA LYS A 101 -12.88 2.32 -11.24
C LYS A 101 -14.05 3.23 -10.87
N ARG A 102 -14.09 3.73 -9.62
CA ARG A 102 -15.11 4.69 -9.20
C ARG A 102 -15.08 5.90 -10.13
N LYS A 103 -16.28 6.39 -10.45
CA LYS A 103 -16.44 7.65 -11.16
C LYS A 103 -16.40 8.80 -10.16
N SER A 104 -15.99 9.96 -10.64
CA SER A 104 -16.05 11.26 -9.98
C SER A 104 -16.44 12.33 -11.00
N GLU A 105 -16.66 13.57 -10.57
CA GLU A 105 -17.06 14.68 -11.46
C GLU A 105 -16.07 14.90 -12.62
N LEU A 106 -14.78 14.62 -12.42
CA LEU A 106 -13.74 14.69 -13.46
C LEU A 106 -13.77 13.53 -14.48
N SER A 107 -14.68 12.56 -14.34
CA SER A 107 -14.65 11.35 -15.17
C SER A 107 -14.87 11.59 -16.65
N ASP A 108 -15.71 12.56 -17.03
CA ASP A 108 -15.99 12.81 -18.44
C ASP A 108 -14.89 13.69 -19.06
N GLU A 109 -14.39 14.67 -18.31
CA GLU A 109 -13.25 15.52 -18.73
C GLU A 109 -11.99 14.69 -18.99
N LEU A 110 -11.63 13.79 -18.06
CA LEU A 110 -10.41 12.97 -18.20
C LEU A 110 -10.54 11.85 -19.24
N LYS A 111 -11.76 11.40 -19.58
CA LYS A 111 -11.93 10.38 -20.63
C LYS A 111 -11.48 10.88 -21.99
N GLU A 112 -11.74 12.14 -22.29
CA GLU A 112 -11.46 12.74 -23.60
C GLU A 112 -10.01 13.24 -23.72
N ASP A 113 -9.32 13.41 -22.59
CA ASP A 113 -7.93 13.84 -22.54
C ASP A 113 -6.97 12.67 -22.83
N ASN A 114 -6.49 12.60 -24.08
CA ASN A 114 -5.49 11.61 -24.50
C ASN A 114 -4.04 11.98 -24.11
N SER A 115 -3.81 13.14 -23.49
CA SER A 115 -2.48 13.58 -23.05
C SER A 115 -2.07 13.00 -21.69
N ILE A 116 -3.04 12.54 -20.90
CA ILE A 116 -2.86 11.93 -19.59
C ILE A 116 -2.98 10.42 -19.75
N ASP A 117 -2.10 9.64 -19.12
CA ASP A 117 -2.20 8.17 -19.17
C ASP A 117 -3.30 7.64 -18.22
N GLU A 118 -3.79 6.42 -18.48
CA GLU A 118 -4.89 5.83 -17.72
C GLU A 118 -4.59 5.62 -16.23
N GLN A 119 -3.33 5.38 -15.86
CA GLN A 119 -2.92 5.23 -14.47
C GLN A 119 -2.96 6.56 -13.74
N GLU A 120 -2.49 7.64 -14.38
CA GLU A 120 -2.60 9.00 -13.88
C GLU A 120 -4.06 9.44 -13.76
N LYS A 121 -4.89 9.21 -14.78
CA LYS A 121 -6.34 9.48 -14.71
C LYS A 121 -6.99 8.77 -13.52
N SER A 122 -6.69 7.48 -13.32
CA SER A 122 -7.20 6.73 -12.18
C SER A 122 -6.87 7.43 -10.85
N VAL A 123 -5.63 7.90 -10.67
CA VAL A 123 -5.21 8.63 -9.46
C VAL A 123 -5.99 9.94 -9.30
N LEU A 124 -6.08 10.75 -10.35
CA LEU A 124 -6.79 12.03 -10.33
C LEU A 124 -8.27 11.85 -9.95
N LEU A 125 -8.93 10.85 -10.52
CA LEU A 125 -10.33 10.53 -10.18
C LEU A 125 -10.50 10.18 -8.70
N LYS A 126 -9.58 9.37 -8.14
CA LYS A 126 -9.58 9.02 -6.71
C LYS A 126 -9.32 10.24 -5.82
N LEU A 127 -8.39 11.12 -6.20
CA LEU A 127 -8.09 12.35 -5.46
C LEU A 127 -9.27 13.32 -5.45
N GLN A 128 -9.95 13.50 -6.59
CA GLN A 128 -11.17 14.31 -6.66
C GLN A 128 -12.26 13.74 -5.75
N TRP A 129 -12.50 12.43 -5.82
CA TRP A 129 -13.47 11.77 -4.93
C TRP A 129 -13.12 11.99 -3.45
N LEU A 130 -11.84 11.85 -3.08
CA LEU A 130 -11.38 12.08 -1.71
C LEU A 130 -11.58 13.54 -1.28
N LYS A 131 -11.34 14.51 -2.17
CA LYS A 131 -11.56 15.94 -1.89
C LYS A 131 -13.03 16.24 -1.56
N GLU A 132 -13.97 15.58 -2.24
CA GLU A 132 -15.42 15.73 -2.01
C GLU A 132 -15.89 15.03 -0.73
N HIS A 133 -15.27 13.91 -0.35
CA HIS A 133 -15.76 13.03 0.71
C HIS A 133 -14.97 13.13 2.02
N ILE A 134 -13.74 13.65 2.00
CA ILE A 134 -12.90 13.86 3.17
C ILE A 134 -12.87 15.35 3.50
N GLY A 135 -13.74 15.78 4.40
CA GLY A 135 -13.82 17.17 4.89
C GLY A 135 -12.73 17.55 5.91
N ARG A 136 -11.59 16.84 5.93
CA ARG A 136 -10.49 17.08 6.90
C ARG A 136 -9.13 16.81 6.31
N ARG A 137 -8.10 17.33 6.95
CA ARG A 137 -6.70 17.05 6.60
C ARG A 137 -6.39 15.56 6.80
N VAL A 138 -5.80 14.96 5.77
CA VAL A 138 -5.28 13.59 5.78
C VAL A 138 -3.91 13.56 5.11
N PHE A 139 -3.12 12.53 5.42
CA PHE A 139 -1.92 12.17 4.68
C PHE A 139 -2.26 11.02 3.73
N LEU A 140 -1.77 11.08 2.51
CA LEU A 140 -2.02 10.05 1.48
C LEU A 140 -0.78 9.17 1.36
N LEU A 141 -0.98 7.88 1.62
CA LEU A 141 0.04 6.85 1.66
C LEU A 141 -0.26 5.76 0.63
N GLN A 142 0.75 4.97 0.30
CA GLN A 142 0.61 3.69 -0.37
C GLN A 142 0.57 2.51 0.63
N PRO A 143 0.24 1.28 0.19
CA PRO A 143 0.22 0.12 1.10
C PRO A 143 1.57 -0.13 1.79
N SER A 144 2.69 0.07 1.09
CA SER A 144 4.05 -0.02 1.65
C SER A 144 4.29 1.03 2.73
N ASP A 145 3.96 2.29 2.45
CA ASP A 145 4.11 3.42 3.37
C ASP A 145 3.26 3.21 4.64
N PHE A 146 2.03 2.70 4.48
CA PHE A 146 1.17 2.38 5.62
C PHE A 146 1.80 1.31 6.52
N LEU A 147 2.37 0.25 5.95
CA LEU A 147 3.07 -0.75 6.75
C LEU A 147 4.34 -0.20 7.40
N GLN A 148 5.08 0.68 6.71
CA GLN A 148 6.24 1.36 7.30
C GLN A 148 5.83 2.20 8.50
N LEU A 149 4.72 2.94 8.40
CA LEU A 149 4.13 3.68 9.53
C LEU A 149 3.77 2.74 10.69
N LYS A 150 3.16 1.58 10.42
CA LYS A 150 2.81 0.61 11.48
C LYS A 150 4.04 0.00 12.15
N LEU A 151 5.11 -0.25 11.40
CA LEU A 151 6.34 -0.85 11.89
C LEU A 151 7.24 0.13 12.66
N THR A 152 7.28 1.39 12.22
CA THR A 152 8.28 2.36 12.70
C THR A 152 7.68 3.52 13.49
N GLY A 153 6.36 3.70 13.46
CA GLY A 153 5.68 4.89 13.96
C GLY A 153 5.96 6.17 13.16
N SER A 154 6.75 6.08 12.08
CA SER A 154 7.16 7.23 11.27
C SER A 154 6.35 7.30 9.98
N LEU A 155 5.80 8.47 9.70
CA LEU A 155 5.09 8.76 8.45
C LEU A 155 6.11 9.09 7.36
N VAL A 156 6.45 8.10 6.53
CA VAL A 156 7.39 8.23 5.41
C VAL A 156 6.69 7.82 4.13
N ASN A 157 6.97 8.52 3.04
CA ASN A 157 6.50 8.15 1.71
C ASN A 157 7.68 7.57 0.92
N ALA A 158 7.59 6.31 0.53
CA ALA A 158 8.65 5.59 -0.17
C ALA A 158 8.46 5.55 -1.70
N THR A 159 7.30 5.97 -2.21
CA THR A 159 6.92 5.74 -3.62
C THR A 159 7.17 6.94 -4.54
N PHE A 160 7.29 8.16 -4.02
CA PHE A 160 7.60 9.33 -4.85
C PHE A 160 9.04 9.79 -4.62
N PRO A 161 9.99 9.52 -5.55
CA PRO A 161 11.36 10.03 -5.47
C PRO A 161 11.45 11.54 -5.77
N ILE A 162 10.33 12.25 -5.83
CA ILE A 162 10.24 13.68 -6.15
C ILE A 162 9.44 14.38 -5.06
N GLU A 163 10.00 15.44 -4.47
CA GLU A 163 9.22 16.41 -3.71
C GLU A 163 8.14 17.01 -4.63
N GLY A 164 6.87 16.65 -4.42
CA GLY A 164 5.73 17.33 -5.01
C GLY A 164 5.12 16.68 -6.25
N PHE A 165 4.33 15.62 -6.06
CA PHE A 165 3.16 15.43 -6.92
C PHE A 165 2.09 16.44 -6.46
N LEU A 166 1.98 17.56 -7.16
CA LEU A 166 0.89 18.54 -7.01
C LEU A 166 -0.05 18.36 -8.20
N PRO A 167 -1.14 17.57 -8.08
CA PRO A 167 -2.07 17.36 -9.19
C PRO A 167 -2.86 18.62 -9.59
N TRP A 168 -2.65 19.73 -8.87
CA TRP A 168 -3.31 21.03 -9.06
C TRP A 168 -2.31 22.16 -9.32
N ARG A 169 -1.29 21.93 -10.15
CA ARG A 169 -0.50 23.03 -10.74
C ARG A 169 -0.72 23.11 -12.25
N LYS A 170 -1.78 23.80 -12.66
CA LYS A 170 -1.70 25.19 -13.15
C LYS A 170 -3.01 25.91 -12.85
#